data_AF-A0A1B9MW01-F1
#
_entry.id   AF-A0A1B9MW01-F1
#
_cell.length_a   1.000
_cell.length_b   1.000
_cell.length_c   1.000
_cell.angle_alpha   90.00
_cell.angle_beta   90.00
_cell.angle_gamma   90.00
#
_symmetry.space_group_name_H-M   'P 1'
#
loop_
_entity.id
_entity.type
_entity.pdbx_description
1 polymer ?
#
loop_
_entity_poly.entity_id
_entity_poly.type
_entity_poly.pdbx_seq_one_letter_code
_entity_poly.pdbx_strand_id
1 'polypeptide(L)'
;MEIKKEKMSWQELLIVYLEFKQLRKQTIYNYRRYIEAFTRFFNSDFTNINSINHKTVSNFRRHILDFRQCKHVTWNSYCRHFKALMGFGIEQGLVIQKKIHLIKC
;
A
#
# COMPACT_ATOMS: atom_id res chain seq x y z
N MET A 1 -24.50 -11.97 -10.16
CA MET A 1 -23.83 -11.98 -8.84
C MET A 1 -23.19 -10.62 -8.67
N GLU A 2 -23.92 -9.66 -8.08
CA GLU A 2 -23.35 -8.35 -7.74
C GLU A 2 -22.34 -8.56 -6.64
N ILE A 3 -21.06 -8.31 -6.94
CA ILE A 3 -20.05 -8.12 -5.91
C ILE A 3 -20.49 -6.86 -5.17
N LYS A 4 -21.07 -7.01 -3.97
CA LYS A 4 -21.17 -5.90 -3.02
C LYS A 4 -19.79 -5.24 -3.02
N LYS A 5 -19.69 -3.94 -3.31
CA LYS A 5 -18.45 -3.17 -3.12
C LYS A 5 -18.14 -3.11 -1.63
N GLU A 6 -17.80 -4.26 -1.04
CA GLU A 6 -17.24 -4.35 0.29
C GLU A 6 -15.95 -3.53 0.29
N LYS A 7 -15.72 -2.85 1.41
CA LYS A 7 -14.57 -1.95 1.56
C LYS A 7 -13.30 -2.79 1.53
N MET A 8 -12.69 -2.92 0.34
CA MET A 8 -11.39 -3.58 0.18
C MET A 8 -10.38 -2.94 1.13
N SER A 9 -9.74 -3.79 1.94
CA SER A 9 -8.67 -3.38 2.84
C SER A 9 -7.28 -3.57 2.25
N TRP A 10 -6.29 -2.94 2.89
CA TRP A 10 -4.88 -3.13 2.55
C TRP A 10 -4.42 -4.58 2.67
N GLN A 11 -4.92 -5.32 3.66
CA GLN A 11 -4.53 -6.71 3.88
C GLN A 11 -5.19 -7.64 2.88
N GLU A 12 -6.49 -7.43 2.58
CA GLU A 12 -7.20 -8.22 1.56
C GLU A 12 -6.58 -8.02 0.18
N LEU A 13 -6.32 -6.77 -0.23
CA LEU A 13 -5.67 -6.52 -1.51
C LEU A 13 -4.27 -7.15 -1.57
N LEU A 14 -3.53 -7.10 -0.46
CA LEU A 14 -2.22 -7.74 -0.39
C LEU A 14 -2.32 -9.25 -0.57
N ILE A 15 -3.28 -9.92 0.08
CA ILE A 15 -3.50 -11.36 -0.07
C ILE A 15 -3.77 -11.71 -1.53
N VAL A 16 -4.76 -11.06 -2.15
CA VAL A 16 -5.12 -11.30 -3.56
C VAL A 16 -3.93 -11.03 -4.50
N TYR A 17 -3.18 -9.95 -4.26
CA TYR A 17 -2.00 -9.63 -5.06
C TYR A 17 -0.89 -10.68 -4.95
N LEU A 18 -0.65 -11.21 -3.74
CA LEU A 18 0.38 -12.24 -3.52
C LEU A 18 -0.03 -13.61 -4.07
N GLU A 19 -1.32 -13.93 -4.08
CA GLU A 19 -1.85 -15.12 -4.75
C GLU A 19 -1.71 -15.01 -6.27
N PHE A 20 -1.98 -13.83 -6.82
CA PHE A 20 -1.88 -13.58 -8.26
C PHE A 20 -0.42 -13.49 -8.76
N LYS A 21 0.44 -12.78 -8.04
CA LYS A 21 1.86 -12.62 -8.39
C LYS A 21 2.66 -13.69 -7.65
N GLN A 22 3.09 -14.73 -8.36
CA GLN A 22 4.01 -15.75 -7.82
C GLN A 22 5.39 -15.14 -7.48
N LEU A 23 5.50 -14.50 -6.31
CA LEU A 23 6.68 -13.75 -5.88
C LEU A 23 7.61 -14.62 -5.02
N ARG A 24 8.92 -14.36 -5.11
CA ARG A 24 9.91 -14.95 -4.20
C ARG A 24 9.62 -14.59 -2.74
N LYS A 25 9.96 -15.49 -1.82
CA LYS A 25 9.75 -15.35 -0.36
C LYS A 25 10.22 -14.00 0.20
N GLN A 26 11.41 -13.52 -0.18
CA GLN A 26 11.93 -12.24 0.30
C GLN A 26 11.09 -11.03 -0.14
N THR A 27 10.53 -11.08 -1.34
CA THR A 27 9.67 -10.01 -1.85
C THR A 27 8.33 -10.02 -1.11
N ILE A 28 7.75 -11.20 -0.88
CA ILE A 28 6.54 -11.38 -0.07
C ILE A 28 6.74 -10.76 1.34
N TYR A 29 7.85 -11.10 1.99
CA TYR A 29 8.19 -10.54 3.30
C TYR A 29 8.23 -9.01 3.30
N ASN A 30 8.88 -8.41 2.29
CA ASN A 30 8.95 -6.96 2.16
C ASN A 30 7.57 -6.32 1.96
N TYR A 31 6.71 -6.90 1.12
CA TYR A 31 5.33 -6.43 0.97
C TYR A 31 4.58 -6.43 2.31
N ARG A 32 4.58 -7.57 3.01
CA ARG A 32 3.89 -7.70 4.31
C ARG A 32 4.38 -6.65 5.30
N ARG A 33 5.70 -6.53 5.47
CA ARG A 33 6.32 -5.56 6.37
C ARG A 33 5.96 -4.11 6.02
N TYR A 34 5.95 -3.76 4.74
CA TYR A 34 5.66 -2.37 4.33
C TYR A 34 4.20 -2.01 4.47
N ILE A 35 3.29 -2.91 4.12
CA ILE A 35 1.86 -2.71 4.32
C ILE A 35 1.53 -2.63 5.80
N GLU A 36 2.09 -3.52 6.61
CA GLU A 36 1.91 -3.48 8.06
C GLU A 36 2.43 -2.18 8.70
N ALA A 37 3.64 -1.74 8.33
CA ALA A 37 4.19 -0.48 8.82
C ALA A 37 3.30 0.73 8.45
N PHE A 38 2.71 0.69 7.25
CA PHE A 38 1.82 1.72 6.78
C PHE A 38 0.47 1.71 7.50
N THR A 39 -0.19 0.56 7.63
CA THR A 39 -1.48 0.45 8.32
C THR A 39 -1.35 0.78 9.81
N ARG A 40 -0.24 0.37 10.46
CA ARG A 40 0.03 0.72 11.85
C ARG A 40 0.21 2.23 12.07
N PHE A 41 0.79 2.95 11.10
CA PHE A 41 1.00 4.39 11.22
C PHE A 41 -0.32 5.19 11.27
N PHE A 42 -1.38 4.72 10.63
CA PHE A 42 -2.69 5.41 10.61
C PHE A 42 -3.69 4.90 11.64
N ASN A 43 -3.24 4.04 12.56
CA ASN A 43 -4.09 3.17 13.37
C ASN A 43 -4.93 2.21 12.49
N SER A 44 -5.27 1.05 13.03
CA SER A 44 -6.01 -0.01 12.33
C SER A 44 -7.34 0.43 11.73
N ASP A 45 -7.87 1.58 12.12
CA ASP A 45 -9.11 2.15 11.59
C ASP A 45 -8.98 2.61 10.13
N PHE A 46 -7.76 2.81 9.64
CA PHE A 46 -7.48 3.11 8.23
C PHE A 46 -7.43 1.83 7.37
N THR A 47 -8.45 0.99 7.52
CA THR A 47 -8.66 -0.22 6.70
C THR A 47 -9.11 0.12 5.29
N ASN A 48 -9.86 1.20 5.08
CA ASN A 48 -10.39 1.52 3.76
C ASN A 48 -9.29 2.00 2.81
N ILE A 49 -8.97 1.19 1.80
CA ILE A 49 -7.97 1.52 0.79
C ILE A 49 -8.29 2.80 0.01
N ASN A 50 -9.58 3.13 -0.10
CA ASN A 50 -10.05 4.25 -0.90
C ASN A 50 -9.89 5.61 -0.19
N SER A 51 -9.66 5.66 1.12
CA SER A 51 -9.50 6.91 1.87
C SER A 51 -8.09 7.51 1.76
N ILE A 52 -7.14 6.82 1.11
CA ILE A 52 -5.80 7.37 0.88
C ILE A 52 -5.86 8.58 -0.03
N ASN A 53 -5.25 9.68 0.41
CA ASN A 53 -4.99 10.85 -0.42
C ASN A 53 -3.52 11.31 -0.28
N HIS A 54 -3.17 12.39 -0.98
CA HIS A 54 -1.82 12.95 -0.97
C HIS A 54 -1.32 13.30 0.45
N LYS A 55 -2.18 13.82 1.34
CA LYS A 55 -1.80 14.18 2.70
C LYS A 55 -1.39 12.95 3.51
N THR A 56 -2.14 11.85 3.37
CA THR A 56 -1.81 10.55 3.96
C THR A 56 -0.40 10.11 3.54
N VAL A 57 -0.11 10.10 2.24
CA VAL A 57 1.20 9.68 1.71
C VAL A 57 2.33 10.61 2.18
N SER A 58 2.10 11.92 2.21
CA SER A 58 3.07 12.90 2.69
C SER A 58 3.40 12.71 4.18
N ASN A 59 2.39 12.48 5.02
CA ASN A 59 2.59 12.25 6.45
C ASN A 59 3.37 10.97 6.72
N PHE A 60 3.06 9.90 5.99
CA PHE A 60 3.80 8.65 6.11
C PHE A 60 5.25 8.77 5.62
N ARG A 61 5.50 9.50 4.52
CA ARG A 61 6.86 9.81 4.06
C ARG A 61 7.67 10.50 5.14
N ARG A 62 7.10 11.54 5.76
CA ARG A 62 7.74 12.29 6.86
C ARG A 62 8.07 11.36 8.03
N HIS A 63 7.13 10.49 8.41
CA HIS A 63 7.39 9.51 9.46
C HIS A 63 8.54 8.56 9.11
N ILE A 64 8.62 8.06 7.88
CA ILE A 64 9.68 7.12 7.47
C ILE A 64 11.05 7.80 7.40
N LEU A 65 11.13 8.98 6.79
CA LEU A 65 12.42 9.66 6.56
C LEU A 65 12.90 10.41 7.80
N ASP A 66 12.02 11.15 8.46
CA ASP A 66 12.44 12.12 9.48
C ASP A 66 12.37 11.48 10.88
N PHE A 67 11.32 10.72 11.17
CA PHE A 67 11.14 10.10 12.49
C PHE A 67 11.83 8.75 12.61
N ARG A 68 11.64 7.85 11.63
CA ARG A 68 12.28 6.53 11.59
C ARG A 68 13.69 6.57 11.00
N GLN A 69 14.15 7.73 10.51
CA GLN A 69 15.49 7.96 9.96
C GLN A 69 15.89 6.92 8.89
N CYS A 70 14.90 6.43 8.12
CA CYS A 70 15.17 5.49 7.06
C CYS A 70 15.81 6.18 5.86
N LYS A 71 16.72 5.49 5.18
CA LYS A 71 17.34 5.99 3.95
C LYS A 71 16.30 6.20 2.83
N HIS A 72 16.55 7.14 1.93
CA HIS A 72 15.73 7.38 0.73
C HIS A 72 15.49 6.11 -0.10
N VAL A 73 16.46 5.19 -0.17
CA VAL A 73 16.32 3.90 -0.85
C VAL A 73 15.24 3.01 -0.24
N THR A 74 15.04 3.08 1.08
CA THR A 74 13.97 2.38 1.78
C THR A 74 12.63 2.97 1.37
N TRP A 75 12.51 4.30 1.40
CA TRP A 75 11.30 4.99 0.96
C TRP A 75 10.94 4.73 -0.51
N ASN A 76 11.92 4.74 -1.40
CA ASN A 76 11.72 4.39 -2.81
C ASN A 76 11.28 2.92 -2.97
N SER A 77 11.68 2.05 -2.05
CA SER A 77 11.15 0.68 -2.00
C SER A 77 9.69 0.64 -1.57
N TYR A 78 9.28 1.39 -0.54
CA TYR A 78 7.86 1.57 -0.19
C TYR A 78 7.05 2.03 -1.41
N CYS A 79 7.49 3.10 -2.09
CA CYS A 79 6.80 3.62 -3.27
C CYS A 79 6.63 2.58 -4.39
N ARG A 80 7.66 1.76 -4.66
CA ARG A 80 7.57 0.71 -5.69
C ARG A 80 6.53 -0.35 -5.33
N HIS A 81 6.53 -0.83 -4.08
CA HIS A 81 5.60 -1.86 -3.64
C HIS A 81 4.16 -1.31 -3.62
N PHE A 82 3.98 -0.07 -3.16
CA PHE A 82 2.66 0.58 -3.12
C PHE A 82 2.11 0.81 -4.52
N LYS A 83 2.95 1.29 -5.45
CA LYS A 83 2.56 1.48 -6.84
C LYS A 83 2.11 0.16 -7.48
N ALA A 84 2.84 -0.92 -7.26
CA ALA A 84 2.52 -2.22 -7.84
C ALA A 84 1.22 -2.80 -7.24
N LEU A 85 1.09 -2.77 -5.92
CA LEU A 85 -0.09 -3.30 -5.22
C LEU A 85 -1.37 -2.54 -5.60
N MET A 86 -1.34 -1.21 -5.47
CA MET A 86 -2.49 -0.39 -5.79
C MET A 86 -2.78 -0.37 -7.29
N GLY A 87 -1.75 -0.35 -8.14
CA GLY A 87 -1.91 -0.44 -9.59
C GLY A 87 -2.68 -1.70 -9.99
N PHE A 88 -2.29 -2.85 -9.42
CA PHE A 88 -3.04 -4.10 -9.58
C PHE A 88 -4.49 -3.97 -9.10
N GLY A 89 -4.71 -3.42 -7.91
CA GLY A 89 -6.08 -3.25 -7.38
C GLY A 89 -6.96 -2.37 -8.27
N ILE A 90 -6.40 -1.34 -8.89
CA ILE A 90 -7.10 -0.46 -9.83
C ILE A 90 -7.38 -1.20 -11.15
N GLU A 91 -6.39 -1.87 -11.71
CA GLU A 91 -6.51 -2.65 -12.96
C GLU A 91 -7.56 -3.77 -12.86
N GLN A 92 -7.65 -4.43 -11.70
CA GLN A 92 -8.64 -5.48 -11.43
C GLN A 92 -10.00 -4.95 -10.96
N GLY A 93 -10.18 -3.63 -10.86
CA GLY A 93 -11.44 -3.02 -10.36
C GLY A 93 -11.73 -3.28 -8.88
N LEU A 94 -10.74 -3.74 -8.11
CA LEU A 94 -10.82 -4.01 -6.67
C LEU A 94 -10.72 -2.74 -5.82
N VAL A 95 -10.19 -1.66 -6.40
CA VAL A 95 -10.02 -0.35 -5.76
C VAL A 95 -10.74 0.71 -6.60
N ILE A 96 -11.46 1.62 -5.94
CA ILE A 96 -12.26 2.67 -6.62
C ILE A 96 -11.36 3.81 -7.12
N GLN A 97 -10.21 4.01 -6.48
CA GLN A 97 -9.24 5.03 -6.89
C GLN A 97 -8.82 4.84 -8.35
N LYS A 98 -8.68 5.93 -9.11
CA LYS A 98 -8.25 5.87 -10.51
C LYS A 98 -6.73 6.00 -10.68
N LYS A 99 -6.05 6.55 -9.67
CA LYS A 99 -4.61 6.79 -9.68
C LYS A 99 -4.09 6.89 -8.25
N ILE A 100 -2.80 6.56 -8.08
CA ILE A 100 -2.10 6.74 -6.80
C ILE A 100 -1.15 7.92 -6.92
N HIS A 101 -1.15 8.77 -5.91
CA HIS A 101 -0.17 9.85 -5.76
C HIS A 101 0.92 9.40 -4.80
N LEU A 102 2.10 9.08 -5.33
CA LEU A 102 3.29 8.75 -4.55
C LEU A 102 4.35 9.83 -4.71
N ILE A 103 5.02 10.18 -3.61
CA ILE A 103 6.11 11.17 -3.60
C ILE A 103 7.41 10.38 -3.60
N LYS A 104 8.15 10.33 -4.71
CA LYS A 104 9.47 9.68 -4.74
C LYS A 104 10.55 10.65 -4.25
N CYS A 105 11.67 10.11 -3.79
CA CYS A 105 12.90 10.87 -3.53
C CYS A 105 13.89 10.64 -4.66
#